data_AF-C7BJZ0-F1
#
_entry.id   AF-C7BJZ0-F1
#
_cell.length_a   1.000
_cell.length_b   1.000
_cell.length_c   1.000
_cell.angle_alpha   90.00
_cell.angle_beta   90.00
_cell.angle_gamma   90.00
#
_symmetry.space_group_name_H-M   'P 1'
#
loop_
_entity.id
_entity.type
_entity.pdbx_description
1 polymer ?
#
loop_
_entity_poly.entity_id
_entity_poly.type
_entity_poly.pdbx_seq_one_letter_code
_entity_poly.pdbx_strand_id
1 'polypeptide(L)'
;MIYVKNASNKLVLVAINKWGKKGGTGYFNINPGLVEGWDRTDGRGFVMSIIREGEAEPKPYFVLSNSNIVIHDKDITGYGRDVEDSDHWIYPLK
;
A
#
# COMPACT_ATOMS: atom_id res chain seq x y z
N MET A 1 2.52 -11.46 -0.83
CA MET A 1 1.64 -10.62 -1.65
C MET A 1 1.03 -9.53 -0.78
N ILE A 2 1.18 -8.29 -1.23
CA ILE A 2 0.59 -7.11 -0.62
C ILE A 2 -0.70 -6.79 -1.37
N TYR A 3 -1.80 -6.54 -0.65
CA TYR A 3 -3.06 -6.08 -1.24
C TYR A 3 -3.37 -4.67 -0.77
N VAL A 4 -3.84 -3.82 -1.69
CA VAL A 4 -4.22 -2.45 -1.38
C VAL A 4 -5.64 -2.20 -1.89
N LYS A 5 -6.56 -1.89 -0.97
CA LYS A 5 -7.93 -1.50 -1.26
C LYS A 5 -8.04 0.01 -1.18
N ASN A 6 -8.60 0.62 -2.23
CA ASN A 6 -9.07 1.99 -2.16
C ASN A 6 -10.52 2.01 -1.63
N ALA A 7 -10.68 2.31 -0.35
CA ALA A 7 -11.98 2.51 0.29
C ALA A 7 -12.36 4.00 0.39
N SER A 8 -11.57 4.89 -0.22
CA SER A 8 -11.84 6.31 -0.31
C SER A 8 -12.80 6.61 -1.46
N ASN A 9 -13.31 7.85 -1.50
CA ASN A 9 -14.12 8.34 -2.62
C ASN A 9 -13.31 8.96 -3.77
N LYS A 10 -11.98 8.87 -3.73
CA LYS A 10 -11.07 9.49 -4.70
C LYS A 10 -10.22 8.48 -5.42
N LEU A 11 -9.70 8.86 -6.59
CA LEU A 11 -8.61 8.11 -7.21
C LEU A 11 -7.39 8.11 -6.28
N VAL A 12 -6.74 6.94 -6.18
CA VAL A 12 -5.50 6.78 -5.42
C VAL A 12 -4.42 6.21 -6.34
N LEU A 13 -3.23 6.79 -6.27
CA LEU A 13 -2.04 6.32 -6.96
C LEU A 13 -1.13 5.63 -5.94
N VAL A 14 -0.74 4.38 -6.22
CA VAL A 14 0.10 3.57 -5.34
C VAL A 14 1.33 3.08 -6.08
N ALA A 15 2.51 3.29 -5.49
CA ALA A 15 3.76 2.70 -5.94
C ALA A 15 4.37 1.88 -4.81
N ILE A 16 4.89 0.69 -5.12
CA ILE A 16 5.62 -0.15 -4.16
C ILE A 16 6.97 -0.51 -4.75
N ASN A 17 8.04 -0.26 -3.98
CA ASN A 17 9.39 -0.63 -4.41
C ASN A 17 9.51 -2.14 -4.64
N LYS A 18 10.62 -2.57 -5.22
CA LYS A 18 10.92 -3.99 -5.42
C LYS A 18 12.31 -4.33 -4.93
N TRP A 19 12.46 -5.58 -4.56
CA TRP A 19 13.75 -6.23 -4.47
C TRP A 19 13.94 -7.06 -5.76
N GLY A 20 15.13 -7.00 -6.37
CA GLY A 20 15.43 -7.71 -7.62
C GLY A 20 15.09 -6.94 -8.91
N LYS A 21 15.17 -7.64 -10.05
CA LYS A 21 15.19 -6.98 -11.38
C LYS A 21 13.82 -6.85 -12.06
N LYS A 22 12.82 -7.68 -11.72
CA LYS A 22 11.52 -7.76 -12.44
C LYS A 22 10.38 -7.02 -11.73
N GLY A 23 9.33 -6.65 -12.47
CA GLY A 23 8.14 -5.94 -11.95
C GLY A 23 8.24 -4.41 -12.01
N GLY A 24 7.10 -3.74 -12.18
CA GLY A 24 7.01 -2.28 -12.20
C GLY A 24 6.99 -1.67 -10.80
N THR A 25 7.55 -0.47 -10.67
CA THR A 25 7.58 0.33 -9.42
C THR A 25 7.00 1.73 -9.61
N GLY A 26 6.42 2.01 -10.78
CA GLY A 26 5.70 3.25 -11.03
C GLY A 26 4.37 3.27 -10.28
N TYR A 27 3.75 4.45 -10.26
CA TYR A 27 2.41 4.60 -9.69
C TYR A 27 1.37 3.84 -10.52
N PHE A 28 0.52 3.11 -9.83
CA PHE A 28 -0.63 2.44 -10.37
C PHE A 28 -1.91 3.07 -9.82
N ASN A 29 -2.91 3.23 -10.69
CA ASN A 29 -4.18 3.87 -10.37
C ASN A 29 -5.15 2.84 -9.77
N ILE A 30 -5.65 3.11 -8.57
CA ILE A 30 -6.72 2.34 -7.93
C ILE A 30 -7.95 3.23 -7.84
N ASN A 31 -8.97 2.93 -8.64
CA ASN A 31 -10.27 3.64 -8.56
C ASN A 31 -10.99 3.32 -7.24
N PRO A 32 -11.91 4.19 -6.78
CA PRO A 32 -12.74 3.94 -5.60
C PRO A 32 -13.39 2.55 -5.62
N GLY A 33 -13.27 1.83 -4.50
CA GLY A 33 -13.84 0.48 -4.32
C GLY A 33 -12.98 -0.66 -4.87
N LEU A 34 -11.94 -0.39 -5.66
CA LEU A 34 -11.09 -1.43 -6.25
C LEU A 34 -9.98 -1.88 -5.29
N VAL A 35 -9.46 -3.08 -5.57
CA VAL A 35 -8.37 -3.72 -4.86
C VAL A 35 -7.29 -4.13 -5.86
N GLU A 36 -6.04 -3.84 -5.55
CA GLU A 36 -4.89 -4.22 -6.36
C GLU A 36 -3.89 -5.04 -5.55
N GLY A 37 -3.12 -5.87 -6.25
CA GLY A 37 -2.16 -6.81 -5.66
C GLY A 37 -0.75 -6.63 -6.20
N TRP A 38 0.24 -6.66 -5.31
CA TRP A 38 1.65 -6.65 -5.64
C TRP A 38 2.34 -7.93 -5.17
N ASP A 39 2.99 -8.61 -6.12
CA ASP A 39 3.87 -9.74 -5.81
C ASP A 39 5.19 -9.23 -5.21
N ARG A 40 5.16 -9.02 -3.90
CA ARG A 40 6.22 -8.48 -3.06
C ARG A 40 6.33 -9.40 -1.85
N THR A 41 7.26 -10.35 -1.93
CA THR A 41 7.35 -11.52 -1.04
C THR A 41 8.58 -11.51 -0.14
N ASP A 42 9.51 -10.58 -0.34
CA ASP A 42 10.72 -10.44 0.46
C ASP A 42 10.40 -10.07 1.94
N GLY A 43 11.04 -10.76 2.87
CA GLY A 43 10.80 -10.60 4.31
C GLY A 43 11.33 -9.30 4.92
N ARG A 44 12.17 -8.53 4.21
CA ARG A 44 12.67 -7.22 4.68
C ARG A 44 11.59 -6.13 4.69
N GLY A 45 10.44 -6.38 4.08
CA GLY A 45 9.41 -5.38 3.84
C GLY A 45 9.75 -4.44 2.68
N PHE A 46 8.89 -3.46 2.49
CA PHE A 46 8.85 -2.61 1.32
C PHE A 46 8.49 -1.17 1.68
N VAL A 47 8.85 -0.24 0.81
CA VAL A 47 8.40 1.14 0.83
C VAL A 47 7.26 1.28 -0.17
N MET A 48 6.11 1.70 0.33
CA MET A 48 4.93 2.05 -0.45
C MET A 48 4.75 3.57 -0.44
N SER A 49 4.47 4.15 -1.59
CA SER A 49 4.15 5.57 -1.75
C SER A 49 2.72 5.71 -2.22
N ILE A 50 1.95 6.60 -1.57
CA ILE A 50 0.53 6.84 -1.86
C ILE A 50 0.32 8.32 -2.17
N ILE A 51 -0.42 8.60 -3.25
CA ILE A 51 -0.95 9.93 -3.57
C ILE A 51 -2.46 9.80 -3.72
N ARG A 52 -3.24 10.53 -2.93
CA ARG A 52 -4.69 10.68 -3.19
C ARG A 52 -4.93 11.85 -4.14
N GLU A 53 -5.99 11.76 -4.94
CA GLU A 53 -6.40 12.88 -5.78
C GLU A 53 -6.60 14.18 -4.96
N GLY A 54 -5.92 15.24 -5.40
CA GLY A 54 -5.89 16.54 -4.71
C GLY A 54 -4.87 16.66 -3.58
N GLU A 55 -4.11 15.61 -3.25
CA GLU A 55 -2.91 15.74 -2.42
C GLU A 55 -1.72 16.16 -3.30
N ALA A 56 -0.95 17.15 -2.84
CA ALA A 56 0.21 17.66 -3.58
C ALA A 56 1.44 16.75 -3.47
N GLU A 57 1.60 16.07 -2.34
CA GLU A 57 2.81 15.31 -2.01
C GLU A 57 2.50 13.82 -1.77
N PRO A 58 3.37 12.92 -2.24
CA PRO A 58 3.29 11.51 -1.90
C PRO A 58 3.58 11.26 -0.42
N LYS A 59 2.84 10.32 0.17
CA LYS A 59 3.03 9.85 1.54
C LYS A 59 3.70 8.48 1.53
N PRO A 60 4.92 8.35 2.09
CA PRO A 60 5.62 7.08 2.15
C PRO A 60 5.25 6.26 3.39
N TYR A 61 5.24 4.95 3.22
CA TYR A 61 4.91 3.97 4.25
C TYR A 61 5.83 2.75 4.16
N PHE A 62 6.21 2.19 5.31
CA PHE A 62 6.77 0.84 5.39
C PHE A 62 5.64 -0.18 5.46
N VAL A 63 5.74 -1.25 4.66
CA VAL A 63 4.74 -2.32 4.57
C VAL A 63 5.42 -3.69 4.49
N LEU A 64 4.76 -4.71 5.04
CA LEU A 64 5.26 -6.10 5.02
C LEU A 64 4.67 -6.88 3.84
N SER A 65 5.34 -7.98 3.48
CA SER A 65 5.03 -8.77 2.28
C SER A 65 3.66 -9.47 2.29
N ASN A 66 3.00 -9.56 3.43
CA ASN A 66 1.69 -10.18 3.66
C ASN A 66 0.63 -9.17 4.16
N SER A 67 0.89 -7.87 4.04
CA SER A 67 -0.05 -6.81 4.43
C SER A 67 -1.27 -6.75 3.50
N ASN A 68 -2.45 -6.60 4.10
CA ASN A 68 -3.63 -6.01 3.48
C ASN A 68 -3.73 -4.55 3.94
N ILE A 69 -3.86 -3.64 3.00
CA ILE A 69 -3.86 -2.20 3.25
C ILE A 69 -5.20 -1.64 2.79
N VAL A 70 -5.81 -0.80 3.61
CA VAL A 70 -7.06 -0.11 3.27
C VAL A 70 -6.83 1.39 3.37
N ILE A 71 -7.01 2.07 2.24
CA ILE A 71 -6.85 3.52 2.12
C ILE A 71 -8.23 4.15 2.25
N HIS A 72 -8.45 4.93 3.30
CA HIS A 72 -9.66 5.73 3.49
C HIS A 72 -9.40 7.19 3.12
N ASP A 73 -10.46 8.01 3.20
CA ASP A 73 -10.38 9.44 2.88
C ASP A 73 -9.39 10.21 3.78
N LYS A 74 -9.25 9.80 5.04
CA LYS A 74 -8.47 10.54 6.06
C LYS A 74 -7.29 9.77 6.62
N ASP A 75 -7.37 8.45 6.64
CA ASP A 75 -6.37 7.58 7.22
C ASP A 75 -6.10 6.36 6.33
N ILE A 76 -5.15 5.54 6.77
CA ILE A 76 -4.77 4.30 6.12
C ILE A 76 -4.57 3.28 7.22
N THR A 77 -5.17 2.10 7.06
CA THR A 77 -5.05 0.99 7.99
C THR A 77 -4.40 -0.20 7.29
N GLY A 78 -3.82 -1.11 8.06
CA GLY A 78 -3.29 -2.35 7.51
C GLY A 78 -3.29 -3.47 8.53
N TYR A 79 -3.50 -4.70 8.04
CA TYR A 79 -3.50 -5.93 8.83
C TYR A 79 -2.82 -7.08 8.07
N GLY A 80 -2.30 -8.08 8.80
CA GLY A 80 -1.68 -9.26 8.23
C GLY A 80 -2.72 -10.30 7.82
N ARG A 81 -2.51 -11.01 6.71
CA ARG A 81 -3.45 -12.06 6.26
C ARG A 81 -3.49 -13.30 7.15
N ASP A 82 -2.41 -13.59 7.88
CA ASP A 82 -2.21 -14.87 8.57
C ASP A 82 -1.73 -14.67 10.02
N VAL A 83 -2.04 -13.52 10.63
CA VAL A 83 -1.62 -13.18 11.99
C VAL A 83 -2.84 -12.66 12.76
N GLU A 84 -3.07 -13.18 13.96
CA GLU A 84 -4.12 -12.69 14.87
C GLU A 84 -3.85 -11.26 15.38
N ASP A 85 -2.62 -10.77 15.21
CA ASP A 85 -2.19 -9.44 15.57
C ASP A 85 -2.55 -8.43 14.46
N SER A 86 -3.55 -7.61 14.75
CA SER A 86 -4.12 -6.60 13.87
C SER A 86 -3.35 -5.29 13.82
N ASP A 87 -2.42 -5.03 14.74
CA ASP A 87 -2.28 -3.65 15.15
C ASP A 87 -1.32 -2.82 14.30
N HIS A 88 -0.35 -3.42 13.57
CA HIS A 88 0.66 -2.60 12.89
C HIS A 88 1.28 -3.25 11.62
N TRP A 89 0.64 -3.09 10.46
CA TRP A 89 1.12 -3.64 9.16
C TRP A 89 1.46 -2.60 8.10
N ILE A 90 1.29 -1.33 8.47
CA ILE A 90 1.65 -0.17 7.69
C ILE A 90 2.14 0.92 8.64
N TYR A 91 3.28 1.52 8.33
CA TYR A 91 3.91 2.53 9.20
C TYR A 91 4.26 3.77 8.38
N PRO A 92 3.80 4.97 8.75
CA PRO A 92 4.21 6.18 8.05
C PRO A 92 5.72 6.39 8.19
N LEU A 93 6.38 6.69 7.08
CA LEU A 93 7.77 7.12 7.07
C LEU A 93 7.80 8.65 7.14
N LYS A 94 8.58 9.20 8.08
CA LYS A 94 8.76 10.65 8.24
C LYS A 94 9.75 11.20 7.21
#